data_AF-A0A2M9GLL7-F1
#
_entry.id   AF-A0A2M9GLL7-F1
#
_cell.length_a   1.000
_cell.length_b   1.000
_cell.length_c   1.000
_cell.angle_alpha   90.00
_cell.angle_beta   90.00
_cell.angle_gamma   90.00
#
_symmetry.space_group_name_H-M   'P 1'
#
loop_
_entity.id
_entity.type
_entity.pdbx_description
1 polymer ?
#
loop_
_entity_poly.entity_id
_entity_poly.type
_entity_poly.pdbx_seq_one_letter_code
_entity_poly.pdbx_strand_id
1 'polypeptide(L)'
;MEVKGEDDGFAIEKIDPLKFKASGNYLFVHPNFDEWEQHLIREAHQISRFVFVKYAIIDQSEKGQYTYDYFKLKDLEIESLNAAQGLKTRTPNPSETVLEARAIVAEFGQ
;
A
#
# COMPACT_ATOMS: atom_id res chain seq x y z
N MET A 1 2.29 22.88 -13.24
CA MET A 1 2.48 22.40 -11.86
C MET A 1 1.42 21.36 -11.62
N GLU A 2 1.75 20.09 -11.83
CA GLU A 2 0.85 18.98 -11.51
C GLU A 2 0.85 18.84 -9.99
N VAL A 3 -0.25 19.27 -9.38
CA VAL A 3 -0.50 19.10 -7.95
C VAL A 3 -0.61 17.59 -7.70
N LYS A 4 0.15 17.11 -6.72
CA LYS A 4 0.12 15.76 -6.15
C LYS A 4 -1.32 15.20 -6.20
N GLY A 5 -1.53 14.18 -7.02
CA GLY A 5 -2.87 13.64 -7.30
C GLY A 5 -3.60 13.30 -6.01
N GLU A 6 -4.64 14.07 -5.71
CA GLU A 6 -5.62 13.73 -4.68
C GLU A 6 -6.47 12.58 -5.23
N ASP A 7 -6.06 11.33 -4.94
CA ASP A 7 -6.92 10.17 -5.16
C ASP A 7 -7.89 10.05 -4.00
N ASP A 8 -9.05 10.68 -4.18
CA ASP A 8 -10.21 10.60 -3.30
C ASP A 8 -11.29 9.66 -3.88
N GLY A 9 -10.94 8.83 -4.88
CA GLY A 9 -11.86 7.93 -5.57
C GLY A 9 -12.46 6.84 -4.68
N PHE A 10 -11.91 6.64 -3.49
CA PHE A 10 -12.40 5.71 -2.48
C PHE A 10 -13.61 6.22 -1.69
N ALA A 11 -13.89 7.52 -1.70
CA ALA A 11 -15.00 8.13 -0.98
C ALA A 11 -16.18 8.42 -1.91
N ILE A 12 -17.37 7.92 -1.56
CA ILE A 12 -18.58 8.05 -2.38
C ILE A 12 -19.10 9.50 -2.31
N GLU A 13 -19.45 9.97 -1.12
CA GLU A 13 -19.83 11.35 -0.85
C GLU A 13 -18.64 12.12 -0.29
N LYS A 14 -18.36 13.28 -0.89
CA LYS A 14 -17.14 14.06 -0.64
C LYS A 14 -17.40 15.42 0.02
N ILE A 15 -18.67 15.77 0.22
CA ILE A 15 -19.07 17.12 0.65
C ILE A 15 -19.72 17.09 2.04
N ASP A 16 -20.60 16.11 2.29
CA ASP A 16 -21.37 16.04 3.54
C ASP A 16 -20.51 15.48 4.69
N PRO A 17 -20.21 16.28 5.73
CA PRO A 17 -19.41 15.82 6.88
C PRO A 17 -20.05 14.69 7.68
N LEU A 18 -21.39 14.54 7.60
CA LEU A 18 -22.08 13.44 8.26
C LEU A 18 -21.78 12.10 7.59
N LYS A 19 -21.59 12.10 6.26
CA LYS A 19 -21.26 10.89 5.49
C LYS A 19 -19.85 10.38 5.76
N PHE A 20 -18.93 11.27 6.15
CA PHE A 20 -17.57 10.88 6.58
C PHE A 20 -17.55 10.03 7.86
N LYS A 21 -18.67 9.93 8.58
CA LYS A 21 -18.78 9.07 9.78
C LYS A 21 -19.50 7.75 9.52
N ALA A 22 -19.76 7.42 8.25
CA ALA A 22 -20.46 6.22 7.85
C ALA A 22 -19.52 5.28 7.09
N SER A 23 -19.47 4.02 7.50
CA SER A 23 -18.69 2.99 6.80
C SER A 23 -19.08 2.89 5.32
N GLY A 24 -20.38 2.99 5.00
CA GLY A 24 -20.86 2.91 3.62
C GLY A 24 -20.38 4.04 2.71
N ASN A 25 -19.74 5.09 3.23
CA ASN A 25 -19.16 6.15 2.41
C ASN A 25 -17.79 5.80 1.83
N TYR A 26 -17.17 4.72 2.30
CA TYR A 26 -15.83 4.29 1.93
C TYR A 26 -15.90 2.96 1.19
N LEU A 27 -15.21 2.87 0.05
CA LEU A 27 -15.13 1.64 -0.75
C LEU A 27 -14.17 0.61 -0.15
N PHE A 28 -13.14 1.04 0.57
CA PHE A 28 -12.27 0.15 1.34
C PHE A 28 -12.81 -0.08 2.76
N VAL A 29 -12.21 -1.04 3.47
CA VAL A 29 -12.46 -1.35 4.88
C VAL A 29 -11.93 -0.20 5.75
N HIS A 30 -12.85 0.63 6.26
CA HIS A 30 -12.49 1.81 7.02
C HIS A 30 -12.07 1.45 8.47
N PRO A 31 -10.88 1.86 8.95
CA PRO A 31 -10.34 1.43 10.24
C PRO A 31 -11.24 1.71 11.46
N ASN A 32 -12.01 2.80 11.41
CA ASN A 32 -12.87 3.20 12.53
C ASN A 32 -14.33 2.74 12.39
N PHE A 33 -14.77 2.33 11.19
CA PHE A 33 -16.20 2.12 10.90
C PHE A 33 -16.52 0.73 10.36
N ASP A 34 -15.52 -0.05 9.96
CA ASP A 34 -15.65 -1.43 9.51
C ASP A 34 -14.85 -2.35 10.43
N GLU A 35 -15.36 -3.57 10.63
CA GLU A 35 -14.65 -4.60 11.36
C GLU A 35 -13.73 -5.36 10.40
N TRP A 36 -12.42 -5.14 10.52
CA TRP A 36 -11.42 -5.71 9.61
C TRP A 36 -11.57 -7.23 9.43
N GLU A 37 -11.81 -7.93 10.53
CA GLU A 37 -11.92 -9.39 10.60
C GLU A 37 -13.16 -9.96 9.89
N GLN A 38 -14.09 -9.12 9.43
CA GLN A 38 -15.21 -9.53 8.58
C GLN A 38 -14.87 -9.46 7.07
N HIS A 39 -13.78 -8.79 6.71
CA HIS A 39 -13.46 -8.47 5.32
C HIS A 39 -12.14 -9.10 4.85
N LEU A 40 -11.10 -9.07 5.70
CA LEU A 40 -9.76 -9.48 5.36
C LEU A 40 -9.08 -10.21 6.52
N ILE A 41 -8.38 -11.28 6.19
CA ILE A 41 -7.41 -11.91 7.08
C ILE A 41 -6.03 -11.41 6.66
N ARG A 42 -5.21 -10.99 7.64
CA ARG A 42 -3.79 -10.68 7.44
C ARG A 42 -2.96 -11.67 8.25
N GLU A 43 -2.29 -12.58 7.56
CA GLU A 43 -1.35 -13.51 8.16
C GLU A 43 0.07 -12.98 7.99
N ALA A 44 0.83 -12.92 9.09
CA ALA A 44 2.23 -12.54 9.06
C ALA A 44 3.06 -13.61 9.76
N HIS A 45 4.10 -14.06 9.09
CA HIS A 45 5.01 -15.08 9.60
C HIS A 45 6.43 -14.52 9.63
N GLN A 46 7.10 -14.76 10.75
CA GLN A 46 8.48 -14.36 10.95
C GLN A 46 9.33 -15.57 11.33
N ILE A 47 10.44 -15.77 10.61
CA ILE A 47 11.44 -16.79 10.90
C ILE A 47 12.80 -16.09 10.97
N SER A 48 13.33 -15.95 12.18
CA SER A 48 14.53 -15.16 12.46
C SER A 48 14.41 -13.72 11.90
N ARG A 49 15.18 -13.41 10.85
CA ARG A 49 15.20 -12.08 10.20
C ARG A 49 14.24 -11.95 9.02
N PHE A 50 13.61 -13.04 8.60
CA PHE A 50 12.75 -13.09 7.43
C PHE A 50 11.30 -12.91 7.85
N VAL A 51 10.59 -12.00 7.20
CA VAL A 51 9.17 -11.72 7.43
C VAL A 51 8.44 -11.81 6.10
N PHE A 52 7.33 -12.52 6.07
CA PHE A 52 6.41 -12.48 4.94
C PHE A 52 4.98 -12.27 5.42
N VAL A 53 4.16 -11.66 4.57
CA VAL A 53 2.75 -11.38 4.83
C VAL A 53 1.89 -11.96 3.72
N LYS A 54 0.70 -12.43 4.09
CA LYS A 54 -0.36 -12.87 3.20
C LYS A 54 -1.68 -12.25 3.61
N TYR A 55 -2.50 -11.89 2.64
CA TYR A 55 -3.87 -11.45 2.84
C TYR A 55 -4.84 -12.42 2.17
N ALA A 56 -5.98 -12.65 2.81
CA ALA A 56 -7.09 -13.44 2.27
C ALA A 56 -8.40 -12.67 2.45
N ILE A 57 -9.24 -12.69 1.42
CA ILE A 57 -10.55 -12.03 1.45
C ILE A 57 -11.58 -13.00 2.03
N ILE A 58 -12.36 -12.52 3.01
CA ILE A 58 -13.39 -13.30 3.71
C ILE A 58 -14.71 -13.20 2.95
N ASP A 59 -15.43 -14.31 2.79
CA ASP A 59 -16.80 -14.38 2.26
C ASP A 59 -17.07 -13.55 0.99
N GLN A 60 -16.07 -13.45 0.11
CA GLN A 60 -16.12 -12.63 -1.12
C GLN A 60 -16.46 -11.16 -0.87
N SER A 61 -16.02 -10.62 0.26
CA SER A 61 -16.32 -9.24 0.65
C SER A 61 -15.86 -8.22 -0.40
N GLU A 62 -16.79 -7.44 -0.93
CA GLU A 62 -16.52 -6.38 -1.92
C GLU A 62 -15.56 -5.34 -1.37
N LYS A 63 -15.77 -4.90 -0.12
CA LYS A 63 -14.84 -3.98 0.56
C LYS A 63 -13.47 -4.59 0.76
N GLY A 64 -13.41 -5.88 1.11
CA GLY A 64 -12.15 -6.61 1.24
C GLY A 64 -11.38 -6.66 -0.07
N GLN A 65 -12.07 -6.99 -1.17
CA GLN A 65 -11.51 -6.99 -2.52
C GLN A 65 -11.03 -5.60 -2.93
N TYR A 66 -11.86 -4.57 -2.76
CA TYR A 66 -11.47 -3.19 -3.08
C TYR A 66 -10.24 -2.76 -2.28
N THR A 67 -10.18 -3.07 -0.98
CA THR A 67 -9.03 -2.76 -0.13
C THR A 67 -7.77 -3.48 -0.62
N TYR A 68 -7.88 -4.76 -0.98
CA TYR A 68 -6.78 -5.56 -1.50
C TYR A 68 -6.19 -4.95 -2.78
N ASP A 69 -7.05 -4.51 -3.69
CA ASP A 69 -6.64 -3.94 -4.98
C ASP A 69 -6.16 -2.50 -4.85
N TYR A 70 -6.89 -1.65 -4.14
CA TYR A 70 -6.60 -0.22 -3.97
C TYR A 70 -5.24 0.00 -3.29
N PHE A 71 -4.94 -0.75 -2.23
CA PHE A 71 -3.65 -0.68 -1.55
C PHE A 71 -2.57 -1.59 -2.14
N LYS A 72 -2.89 -2.27 -3.26
CA LYS A 72 -1.98 -3.20 -3.94
C LYS A 72 -1.37 -4.23 -2.99
N LEU A 73 -2.20 -4.82 -2.13
CA LEU A 73 -1.75 -5.74 -1.09
C LEU A 73 -1.03 -6.96 -1.69
N LYS A 74 -1.40 -7.38 -2.91
CA LYS A 74 -0.68 -8.40 -3.68
C LYS A 74 0.79 -8.07 -3.91
N ASP A 75 1.10 -6.81 -4.21
CA ASP A 75 2.48 -6.38 -4.46
C ASP A 75 3.29 -6.47 -3.17
N LEU A 76 2.69 -6.08 -2.03
CA LEU A 76 3.30 -6.22 -0.71
C LEU A 76 3.57 -7.69 -0.34
N GLU A 77 2.65 -8.60 -0.66
CA GLU A 77 2.86 -10.04 -0.48
C GLU A 77 4.07 -10.52 -1.27
N ILE A 78 4.11 -10.21 -2.57
CA ILE A 78 5.19 -10.60 -3.48
C ILE A 78 6.52 -10.03 -3.01
N GLU A 79 6.58 -8.75 -2.65
CA GLU A 79 7.79 -8.10 -2.15
C GLU A 79 8.28 -8.75 -0.85
N SER A 80 7.37 -9.02 0.10
CA SER A 80 7.74 -9.67 1.37
C SER A 80 8.25 -11.09 1.17
N LEU A 81 7.63 -11.87 0.27
CA LEU A 81 8.07 -13.22 -0.06
C LEU A 81 9.41 -13.22 -0.78
N ASN A 82 9.60 -12.32 -1.75
CA ASN A 82 10.87 -12.15 -2.44
C ASN A 82 12.00 -11.83 -1.45
N ALA A 83 11.76 -10.89 -0.52
CA ALA A 83 12.70 -10.54 0.52
C ALA A 83 13.01 -11.73 1.45
N ALA A 84 11.99 -12.51 1.83
CA ALA A 84 12.15 -13.72 2.65
C ALA A 84 12.96 -14.82 1.93
N GLN A 85 12.89 -14.90 0.60
CA GLN A 85 13.67 -15.82 -0.23
C GLN A 85 15.09 -15.33 -0.52
N GLY A 86 15.46 -14.13 -0.08
CA GLY A 86 16.76 -13.53 -0.37
C GLY A 86 16.90 -12.97 -1.78
N LEU A 87 15.80 -12.82 -2.52
CA LEU A 87 15.79 -12.08 -3.77
C LEU A 87 15.97 -10.60 -3.43
N LYS A 88 17.08 -10.02 -3.90
CA LYS A 88 17.27 -8.57 -3.82
C LYS A 88 16.23 -7.91 -4.71
N THR A 89 15.46 -6.98 -4.16
CA THR A 89 14.63 -6.08 -4.96
C THR A 89 15.52 -5.48 -6.04
N ARG A 90 15.09 -5.60 -7.29
CA ARG A 90 15.80 -5.02 -8.43
C ARG A 90 15.84 -3.52 -8.17
N THR A 91 16.97 -2.98 -7.75
CA THR A 91 17.15 -1.54 -7.65
C THR A 91 16.80 -0.97 -9.02
N PRO A 92 15.81 -0.06 -9.11
CA PRO A 92 15.59 0.66 -10.36
C PRO A 92 16.93 1.25 -10.77
N ASN A 93 17.31 1.12 -12.05
CA ASN A 93 18.45 1.87 -12.52
C ASN A 93 18.16 3.34 -12.20
N PRO A 94 19.05 4.04 -11.47
CA PRO A 94 18.84 5.45 -11.17
C PRO A 94 18.65 6.20 -12.49
N SER A 95 17.67 7.10 -12.53
CA SER A 95 17.52 8.00 -13.68
C SER A 95 18.77 8.84 -13.85
N GLU A 96 19.05 9.32 -15.07
CA GLU A 96 20.21 10.18 -15.35
C GLU A 96 20.30 11.36 -14.38
N THR A 97 19.16 11.98 -14.05
CA THR A 97 19.06 13.06 -13.06
C THR A 97 19.55 12.70 -11.66
N VAL A 98 19.33 11.45 -11.22
CA VAL A 98 19.78 10.96 -9.91
C VAL A 98 21.29 10.67 -9.93
N LEU A 99 21.82 10.27 -11.08
CA LEU A 99 23.25 10.07 -11.27
C LEU A 99 24.00 11.42 -11.28
N GLU A 100 23.46 12.41 -11.98
CA GLU A 100 24.01 13.78 -12.03
C GLU A 100 24.02 14.43 -10.64
N ALA A 101 22.91 14.36 -9.89
CA ALA A 101 22.84 14.90 -8.53
C ALA A 101 23.86 14.23 -7.60
N ARG A 102 24.10 12.92 -7.74
CA ARG A 102 25.12 12.18 -6.97
C ARG A 102 26.54 12.60 -7.36
N ALA A 103 26.80 12.86 -8.64
CA ALA A 103 28.09 13.35 -9.10
C ALA A 103 28.41 14.73 -8.52
N ILE A 104 27.43 15.65 -8.54
CA ILE A 104 27.59 17.00 -7.97
C ILE A 104 27.86 16.93 -6.46
N VAL A 105 27.14 16.09 -5.71
CA VAL A 105 27.38 15.92 -4.27
C VAL A 105 28.75 15.31 -3.99
N ALA A 106 29.22 14.38 -4.82
CA ALA A 106 30.57 13.80 -4.68
C ALA A 106 31.69 14.81 -5.00
N GLU A 107 31.42 15.77 -5.89
CA GLU A 107 32.40 16.78 -6.33
C GLU A 107 32.44 18.01 -5.41
N PHE A 108 31.30 18.40 -4.83
CA PHE A 108 31.15 19.66 -4.08
C PHE A 108 30.68 19.49 -2.63
N GLY A 109 30.47 18.26 -2.15
CA GLY A 109 30.09 17.98 -0.77
C GLY A 109 31.29 18.11 0.18
N GLN A 110 31.60 19.34 0.59
CA GLN A 110 32.35 19.63 1.83
C GLN A 110 31.40 19.71 3.02
#